data_AF-U2PEJ1-F1
#
_entry.id   AF-U2PEJ1-F1
#
_cell.length_a   1.000
_cell.length_b   1.000
_cell.length_c   1.000
_cell.angle_alpha   90.00
_cell.angle_beta   90.00
_cell.angle_gamma   90.00
#
_symmetry.space_group_name_H-M   'P 1'
#
loop_
_entity.id
_entity.type
_entity.pdbx_description
1 polymer ?
#
loop_
_entity_poly.entity_id
_entity_poly.type
_entity_poly.pdbx_seq_one_letter_code
_entity_poly.pdbx_strand_id
1 'polypeptide(L)'
;MKKIKENVKKLLLHFKSGFERFPVTIILAFMHFITGIYIAEVRSFQSDEFVEVNLLLFGSIFITAMFEMLYEKYFYKKNRWLVRGAYSVLTFVVSVIFYVEYLRTNDYYNIYYFTLIPISIVLFLLIPILRKKESREKYLQSVFSNFVITGIFAVVLWIGIEIILATVNYLFFYSGDSLFFRLTTYSFWFITEVFGASLFLSLLKKPNDNLENYEFPFIFNLLIKFVIIPLIIIYTGVLYIYMAKVIISMHLPKGLISHLVLWYTAFSVFMMILITPFTQKDKFFENFKKYFPYFSIPLIFASLFAVFQRTYQYGITENRYYVLISIFWLLFCMILYIRNMNVTGVFISLIICFIISVYTPLSAKNVSNFSQSQRLKRMLVKYGALKDGKISKITQKLTNRQGSQIHTTIQYISDNSTIAKLNFKNEKGEVYSTLGDLEKGLDVKESWKDYYAYESEDGEIPEKQ
;
A
#
# COMPACT_ATOMS: atom_id res chain seq x y z
N MET A 1 21.22 -4.21 -42.02
CA MET A 1 22.12 -3.53 -41.05
C MET A 1 21.75 -2.06 -40.78
N LYS A 2 21.55 -1.19 -41.79
CA LYS A 2 21.22 0.25 -41.59
C LYS A 2 19.95 0.50 -40.76
N LYS A 3 18.87 -0.24 -41.04
CA LYS A 3 17.57 -0.16 -40.32
C LYS A 3 17.64 -0.63 -38.86
N ILE A 4 18.46 -1.65 -38.58
CA ILE A 4 18.70 -2.15 -37.20
C ILE A 4 19.48 -1.09 -36.40
N LYS A 5 20.56 -0.54 -36.98
CA LYS A 5 21.34 0.53 -36.36
C LYS A 5 20.48 1.77 -36.07
N GLU A 6 19.56 2.11 -36.97
CA GLU A 6 18.64 3.23 -36.77
C GLU A 6 17.61 2.96 -35.65
N ASN A 7 17.06 1.75 -35.57
CA ASN A 7 16.15 1.35 -34.50
C ASN A 7 16.84 1.32 -33.13
N VAL A 8 18.06 0.79 -33.05
CA VAL A 8 18.87 0.81 -31.82
C VAL A 8 19.19 2.25 -31.41
N LYS A 9 19.53 3.12 -32.37
CA LYS A 9 19.75 4.55 -32.08
C LYS A 9 18.48 5.21 -31.53
N LYS A 10 17.30 4.92 -32.09
CA LYS A 10 16.02 5.43 -31.55
C LYS A 10 15.77 4.93 -30.13
N LEU A 11 16.00 3.66 -29.86
CA LEU A 11 15.87 3.10 -28.50
C LEU A 11 16.81 3.79 -27.50
N LEU A 12 18.09 3.94 -27.85
CA LEU A 12 19.06 4.64 -27.01
C LEU A 12 18.70 6.11 -26.77
N LEU A 13 18.09 6.77 -27.77
CA LEU A 13 17.57 8.14 -27.61
C LEU A 13 16.40 8.19 -26.62
N HIS A 14 15.53 7.17 -26.56
CA HIS A 14 14.48 7.09 -25.54
C HIS A 14 15.09 6.98 -24.13
N PHE A 15 16.06 6.10 -23.92
CA PHE A 15 16.76 5.99 -22.63
C PHE A 15 17.44 7.29 -22.23
N LYS A 16 18.15 7.93 -23.16
CA LYS A 16 18.79 9.24 -22.94
C LYS A 16 17.76 10.30 -22.55
N SER A 17 16.62 10.36 -23.26
CA SER A 17 15.54 11.29 -22.96
C SER A 17 14.96 11.07 -21.57
N GLY A 18 14.74 9.81 -21.17
CA GLY A 18 14.29 9.46 -19.81
C GLY A 18 15.27 9.94 -18.75
N PHE A 19 16.56 9.70 -18.94
CA PHE A 19 17.62 10.15 -18.02
C PHE A 19 17.77 11.66 -17.95
N GLU A 20 17.71 12.38 -19.07
CA GLU A 20 17.77 13.84 -19.07
C GLU A 20 16.55 14.47 -18.38
N ARG A 21 15.40 13.80 -18.47
CA ARG A 21 14.14 14.22 -17.89
C ARG A 21 14.04 13.90 -16.39
N PHE A 22 14.48 12.73 -15.94
CA PHE A 22 14.40 12.29 -14.54
C PHE A 22 15.76 11.84 -13.98
N PRO A 23 16.81 12.67 -14.02
CA PRO A 23 18.15 12.22 -13.69
C PRO A 23 18.28 11.77 -12.23
N VAL A 24 17.71 12.53 -11.28
CA VAL A 24 17.82 12.22 -9.85
C VAL A 24 17.11 10.90 -9.53
N THR A 25 15.89 10.71 -10.04
CA THR A 25 15.13 9.47 -9.84
C THR A 25 15.88 8.25 -10.38
N ILE A 26 16.48 8.33 -11.57
CA ILE A 26 17.20 7.19 -12.15
C ILE A 26 18.52 6.94 -11.41
N ILE A 27 19.23 7.98 -10.97
CA ILE A 27 20.41 7.84 -10.11
C ILE A 27 20.05 7.12 -8.81
N LEU A 28 18.95 7.51 -8.16
CA LEU A 28 18.47 6.86 -6.94
C LEU A 28 18.05 5.41 -7.18
N ALA A 29 17.38 5.10 -8.29
CA ALA A 29 17.05 3.73 -8.68
C ALA A 29 18.31 2.88 -8.90
N PHE A 30 19.35 3.46 -9.51
CA PHE A 30 20.64 2.78 -9.66
C PHE A 30 21.35 2.58 -8.32
N MET A 31 21.33 3.57 -7.42
CA MET A 31 21.87 3.43 -6.07
C MET A 31 21.12 2.38 -5.25
N HIS A 32 19.79 2.32 -5.36
CA HIS A 32 18.95 1.29 -4.74
C HIS A 32 19.36 -0.11 -5.22
N PHE A 33 19.51 -0.29 -6.53
CA PHE A 33 19.98 -1.54 -7.11
C PHE A 33 21.38 -1.95 -6.59
N ILE A 34 22.35 -1.04 -6.63
CA ILE A 34 23.73 -1.32 -6.17
C ILE A 34 23.78 -1.65 -4.68
N THR A 35 23.04 -0.90 -3.86
CA THR A 35 22.95 -1.19 -2.41
C THR A 35 22.22 -2.49 -2.14
N GLY A 36 21.20 -2.85 -2.92
CA GLY A 36 20.53 -4.15 -2.84
C GLY A 36 21.47 -5.32 -3.14
N ILE A 37 22.31 -5.21 -4.18
CA ILE A 37 23.36 -6.21 -4.46
C ILE A 37 24.37 -6.27 -3.32
N TYR A 38 24.83 -5.12 -2.83
CA TYR A 38 25.79 -5.07 -1.73
C TYR A 38 25.26 -5.77 -0.49
N ILE A 39 23.98 -5.54 -0.15
CA ILE A 39 23.30 -6.28 0.92
C ILE A 39 23.33 -7.77 0.57
N ALA A 40 22.79 -8.19 -0.56
CA ALA A 40 22.67 -9.61 -0.91
C ALA A 40 24.01 -10.40 -0.93
N GLU A 41 25.12 -9.79 -1.35
CA GLU A 41 26.43 -10.46 -1.45
C GLU A 41 27.28 -10.36 -0.18
N VAL A 42 27.28 -9.20 0.48
CA VAL A 42 28.25 -8.90 1.55
C VAL A 42 27.65 -9.08 2.94
N ARG A 43 26.33 -8.94 3.08
CA ARG A 43 25.65 -8.85 4.37
C ARG A 43 24.44 -9.79 4.42
N SER A 44 24.22 -10.52 5.51
CA SER A 44 22.96 -11.25 5.64
C SER A 44 21.83 -10.25 5.88
N PHE A 45 20.67 -10.45 5.25
CA PHE A 45 19.48 -9.58 5.37
C PHE A 45 18.96 -9.36 6.81
N GLN A 46 19.58 -9.97 7.82
CA GLN A 46 19.02 -10.10 9.17
C GLN A 46 19.55 -9.08 10.21
N SER A 47 20.57 -8.25 9.93
CA SER A 47 21.10 -7.37 10.99
C SER A 47 21.92 -6.15 10.56
N ASP A 48 21.49 -5.37 9.56
CA ASP A 48 22.32 -4.25 9.07
C ASP A 48 21.60 -2.93 8.79
N GLU A 49 22.21 -1.85 9.28
CA GLU A 49 21.86 -0.44 9.02
C GLU A 49 21.75 -0.12 7.51
N PHE A 50 22.41 -0.92 6.65
CA PHE A 50 22.33 -0.79 5.20
C PHE A 50 20.96 -1.14 4.61
N VAL A 51 20.19 -2.03 5.26
CA VAL A 51 18.82 -2.36 4.84
C VAL A 51 17.92 -1.13 4.96
N GLU A 52 18.04 -0.38 6.05
CA GLU A 52 17.30 0.87 6.23
C GLU A 52 17.67 1.91 5.18
N VAL A 53 18.97 2.09 4.90
CA VAL A 53 19.43 2.99 3.83
C VAL A 53 18.83 2.58 2.48
N ASN A 54 18.77 1.28 2.18
CA ASN A 54 18.15 0.78 0.95
C ASN A 54 16.63 1.08 0.91
N LEU A 55 15.89 0.88 2.00
CA LEU A 55 14.46 1.25 2.08
C LEU A 55 14.22 2.76 1.93
N LEU A 56 15.10 3.58 2.50
CA LEU A 56 15.09 5.04 2.31
C LEU A 56 15.36 5.43 0.86
N LEU A 57 16.32 4.78 0.19
CA LEU A 57 16.54 4.99 -1.24
C LEU A 57 15.31 4.62 -2.06
N PHE A 58 14.64 3.50 -1.74
CA PHE A 58 13.42 3.07 -2.41
C PHE A 58 12.33 4.15 -2.35
N GLY A 59 12.04 4.68 -1.15
CA GLY A 59 11.06 5.74 -1.00
C GLY A 59 11.44 7.04 -1.73
N SER A 60 12.74 7.34 -1.77
CA SER A 60 13.27 8.54 -2.42
C SER A 60 13.03 8.56 -3.92
N ILE A 61 13.03 7.39 -4.60
CA ILE A 61 12.72 7.26 -6.04
C ILE A 61 11.35 7.87 -6.36
N PHE A 62 10.33 7.54 -5.57
CA PHE A 62 8.97 8.02 -5.79
C PHE A 62 8.83 9.51 -5.46
N ILE A 63 9.46 9.95 -4.37
CA ILE A 63 9.47 11.35 -3.94
C ILE A 63 10.11 12.23 -5.03
N THR A 64 11.27 11.87 -5.56
CA THR A 64 11.93 12.66 -6.60
C THR A 64 11.21 12.59 -7.94
N ALA A 65 10.58 11.46 -8.28
CA ALA A 65 9.74 11.37 -9.48
C ALA A 65 8.53 12.32 -9.39
N MET A 66 7.90 12.40 -8.23
CA MET A 66 6.81 13.34 -7.94
C MET A 66 7.28 14.80 -8.05
N PHE A 67 8.44 15.15 -7.48
CA PHE A 67 8.98 16.50 -7.58
C PHE A 67 9.36 16.90 -9.01
N GLU A 68 9.85 15.96 -9.83
CA GLU A 68 10.11 16.25 -11.25
C GLU A 68 8.80 16.56 -12.00
N MET A 69 7.69 15.88 -11.68
CA MET A 69 6.36 16.24 -12.21
C MET A 69 5.89 17.62 -11.76
N LEU A 70 6.13 18.01 -10.50
CA LEU A 70 5.88 19.38 -10.03
C LEU A 70 6.71 20.39 -10.82
N TYR A 71 8.00 20.11 -11.03
CA TYR A 71 8.89 20.97 -11.78
C TYR A 71 8.37 21.18 -13.20
N GLU A 72 8.12 20.10 -13.94
CA GLU A 72 7.66 20.17 -15.33
C GLU A 72 6.33 20.90 -15.46
N LYS A 73 5.44 20.77 -14.47
CA LYS A 73 4.12 21.40 -14.51
C LYS A 73 4.16 22.89 -14.17
N TYR A 74 4.83 23.25 -13.07
CA TYR A 74 4.70 24.56 -12.45
C TYR A 74 5.98 25.40 -12.49
N PHE A 75 7.14 24.76 -12.53
CA PHE A 75 8.44 25.44 -12.42
C PHE A 75 9.30 25.34 -13.68
N TYR A 76 8.74 24.92 -14.82
CA TYR A 76 9.47 24.73 -16.10
C TYR A 76 10.23 25.97 -16.60
N LYS A 77 9.86 27.18 -16.14
CA LYS A 77 10.55 28.45 -16.46
C LYS A 77 11.78 28.73 -15.58
N LYS A 78 11.95 27.99 -14.48
CA LYS A 78 13.08 28.13 -13.55
C LYS A 78 14.26 27.29 -14.03
N ASN A 79 15.46 27.58 -13.52
CA ASN A 79 16.64 26.76 -13.83
C ASN A 79 16.44 25.32 -13.31
N ARG A 80 16.38 24.36 -14.22
CA ARG A 80 16.16 22.93 -13.92
C ARG A 80 17.13 22.40 -12.87
N TRP A 81 18.40 22.79 -12.93
CA TRP A 81 19.42 22.26 -12.02
C TRP A 81 19.28 22.81 -10.60
N LEU A 82 18.83 24.06 -10.45
CA LEU A 82 18.53 24.63 -9.14
C LEU A 82 17.33 23.94 -8.49
N VAL A 83 16.25 23.72 -9.25
CA VAL A 83 15.05 23.03 -8.72
C VAL A 83 15.37 21.58 -8.38
N ARG A 84 16.12 20.89 -9.25
CA ARG A 84 16.60 19.52 -9.00
C ARG A 84 17.49 19.43 -7.76
N GLY A 85 18.43 20.36 -7.59
CA GLY A 85 19.24 20.45 -6.39
C GLY A 85 18.39 20.66 -5.13
N ALA A 86 17.44 21.59 -5.18
CA ALA A 86 16.56 21.89 -4.05
C ALA A 86 15.71 20.69 -3.61
N TYR A 87 15.03 20.01 -4.53
CA TYR A 87 14.26 18.83 -4.14
C TYR A 87 15.15 17.66 -3.74
N SER A 88 16.36 17.53 -4.29
CA SER A 88 17.29 16.45 -3.90
C SER A 88 17.76 16.64 -2.46
N VAL A 89 18.10 17.88 -2.08
CA VAL A 89 18.46 18.24 -0.70
C VAL A 89 17.27 18.00 0.24
N LEU A 90 16.06 18.39 -0.17
CA LEU A 90 14.86 18.14 0.63
C LEU A 90 14.63 16.64 0.85
N THR A 91 14.68 15.82 -0.21
CA THR A 91 14.54 14.36 -0.10
C THR A 91 15.62 13.78 0.81
N PHE A 92 16.88 14.20 0.64
CA PHE A 92 17.99 13.75 1.47
C PHE A 92 17.78 14.10 2.95
N VAL A 93 17.39 15.34 3.27
CA VAL A 93 17.10 15.77 4.65
C VAL A 93 15.97 14.94 5.26
N VAL A 94 14.91 14.67 4.50
CA VAL A 94 13.81 13.80 4.95
C VAL A 94 14.33 12.40 5.23
N SER A 95 15.10 11.79 4.33
CA SER A 95 15.69 10.47 4.55
C SER A 95 16.62 10.44 5.77
N VAL A 96 17.43 11.47 6.01
CA VAL A 96 18.30 11.56 7.19
C VAL A 96 17.49 11.65 8.49
N ILE A 97 16.41 12.43 8.52
CA ILE A 97 15.52 12.50 9.68
C ILE A 97 14.97 11.12 10.03
N PHE A 98 14.52 10.36 9.01
CA PHE A 98 13.99 9.01 9.22
C PHE A 98 15.06 7.99 9.57
N TYR A 99 16.27 8.13 9.03
CA TYR A 99 17.40 7.30 9.44
C TYR A 99 17.79 7.53 10.91
N VAL A 100 17.82 8.79 11.37
CA VAL A 100 18.06 9.10 12.80
C VAL A 100 16.96 8.54 13.69
N GLU A 101 15.70 8.61 13.24
CA GLU A 101 14.59 8.01 13.96
C GLU A 101 14.72 6.48 14.03
N TYR A 102 15.12 5.82 12.94
CA TYR A 102 15.44 4.39 12.93
C TYR A 102 16.53 4.06 13.95
N LEU A 103 17.63 4.81 14.01
CA LEU A 103 18.68 4.59 15.01
C LEU A 103 18.17 4.71 16.45
N ARG A 104 17.10 5.48 16.68
CA ARG A 104 16.47 5.67 17.99
C ARG A 104 15.50 4.56 18.36
N THR A 105 14.73 4.04 17.39
CA THR A 105 13.62 3.11 17.64
C THR A 105 13.93 1.66 17.25
N ASN A 106 14.97 1.44 16.45
CA ASN A 106 15.28 0.18 15.76
C ASN A 106 14.08 -0.37 14.94
N ASP A 107 13.23 0.54 14.44
CA ASP A 107 12.05 0.21 13.65
C ASP A 107 12.35 0.39 12.15
N TYR A 108 12.60 -0.72 11.47
CA TYR A 108 12.87 -0.79 10.03
C TYR A 108 11.67 -0.39 9.16
N TYR A 109 10.45 -0.41 9.71
CA TYR A 109 9.21 -0.17 8.96
C TYR A 109 8.50 1.07 9.47
N ASN A 110 9.23 2.19 9.45
CA ASN A 110 8.70 3.48 9.89
C ASN A 110 7.49 3.91 9.06
N ILE A 111 6.29 3.66 9.59
CA ILE A 111 5.01 3.87 8.90
C ILE A 111 4.84 5.30 8.38
N TYR A 112 5.43 6.30 9.06
CA TYR A 112 5.41 7.68 8.61
C TYR A 112 6.18 7.81 7.29
N TYR A 113 7.43 7.35 7.22
CA TYR A 113 8.19 7.38 5.97
C TYR A 113 7.53 6.58 4.85
N PHE A 114 7.14 5.33 5.12
CA PHE A 114 6.56 4.46 4.10
C PHE A 114 5.25 5.00 3.53
N THR A 115 4.50 5.80 4.29
CA THR A 115 3.28 6.46 3.79
C THR A 115 3.56 7.57 2.78
N LEU A 116 4.79 8.14 2.76
CA LEU A 116 5.19 9.09 1.71
C LEU A 116 5.25 8.44 0.33
N ILE A 117 5.48 7.12 0.22
CA ILE A 117 5.55 6.39 -1.05
C ILE A 117 4.20 6.43 -1.78
N PRO A 118 3.08 5.90 -1.23
CA PRO A 118 1.80 5.95 -1.91
C PRO A 118 1.30 7.39 -2.11
N ILE A 119 1.59 8.32 -1.18
CA ILE A 119 1.29 9.75 -1.38
C ILE A 119 2.04 10.29 -2.62
N SER A 120 3.34 9.99 -2.75
CA SER A 120 4.16 10.43 -3.88
C SER A 120 3.68 9.83 -5.19
N ILE A 121 3.28 8.55 -5.21
CA ILE A 121 2.70 7.89 -6.39
C ILE A 121 1.39 8.57 -6.80
N VAL A 122 0.49 8.85 -5.85
CA VAL A 122 -0.78 9.51 -6.16
C VAL A 122 -0.54 10.95 -6.63
N LEU A 123 0.38 11.67 -6.02
CA LEU A 123 0.75 13.03 -6.45
C LEU A 123 1.38 13.03 -7.84
N PHE A 124 2.28 12.09 -8.13
CA PHE A 124 2.87 11.90 -9.45
C PHE A 124 1.81 11.75 -10.56
N LEU A 125 0.71 11.02 -10.28
CA LEU A 125 -0.43 10.90 -11.20
C LEU A 125 -1.33 12.14 -11.22
N LEU A 126 -1.51 12.80 -10.08
CA LEU A 126 -2.44 13.94 -9.90
C LEU A 126 -1.88 15.25 -10.50
N ILE A 127 -0.61 15.56 -10.30
CA ILE A 127 0.00 16.84 -10.69
C ILE A 127 -0.26 17.20 -12.17
N PRO A 128 -0.07 16.28 -13.13
CA PRO A 128 -0.26 16.60 -14.55
C PRO A 128 -1.70 16.96 -14.90
N ILE A 129 -2.69 16.41 -14.18
CA ILE A 129 -4.12 16.48 -14.49
C ILE A 129 -4.89 17.60 -13.74
N LEU A 130 -4.26 18.33 -12.81
CA LEU A 130 -4.94 19.36 -12.00
C LEU A 130 -5.60 20.47 -12.85
N ARG A 131 -4.93 20.98 -13.89
CA ARG A 131 -5.37 22.19 -14.63
C ARG A 131 -6.14 21.95 -15.93
N LYS A 132 -5.82 20.91 -16.71
CA LYS A 132 -6.48 20.66 -18.01
C LYS A 132 -7.72 19.79 -17.79
N LYS A 133 -8.93 20.32 -18.00
CA LYS A 133 -10.18 19.58 -17.76
C LYS A 133 -10.46 18.49 -18.80
N GLU A 134 -10.18 18.74 -20.08
CA GLU A 134 -10.67 17.89 -21.18
C GLU A 134 -9.79 16.67 -21.50
N SER A 135 -8.60 16.57 -20.88
CA SER A 135 -7.60 15.53 -21.21
C SER A 135 -7.07 14.77 -19.99
N ARG A 136 -7.75 14.83 -18.83
CA ARG A 136 -7.25 14.24 -17.57
C ARG A 136 -7.14 12.73 -17.67
N GLU A 137 -8.23 12.08 -18.04
CA GLU A 137 -8.32 10.62 -18.09
C GLU A 137 -7.50 10.07 -19.27
N LYS A 138 -7.36 10.83 -20.37
CA LYS A 138 -6.45 10.48 -21.48
C LYS A 138 -4.97 10.50 -21.06
N TYR A 139 -4.57 11.43 -20.18
CA TYR A 139 -3.22 11.39 -19.59
C TYR A 139 -3.03 10.11 -18.79
N LEU A 140 -3.99 9.75 -17.92
CA LEU A 140 -3.93 8.53 -17.10
C LEU A 140 -3.93 7.26 -17.95
N GLN A 141 -4.72 7.22 -19.02
CA GLN A 141 -4.68 6.16 -20.05
C GLN A 141 -3.28 6.02 -20.67
N SER A 142 -2.61 7.15 -20.95
CA SER A 142 -1.25 7.13 -21.49
C SER A 142 -0.23 6.59 -20.47
N VAL A 143 -0.34 6.98 -19.20
CA VAL A 143 0.52 6.48 -18.13
C VAL A 143 0.32 4.98 -17.96
N PHE A 144 -0.93 4.51 -17.91
CA PHE A 144 -1.25 3.09 -17.84
C PHE A 144 -0.69 2.31 -19.03
N SER A 145 -0.92 2.79 -20.25
CA SER A 145 -0.41 2.13 -21.47
C SER A 145 1.11 2.01 -21.45
N ASN A 146 1.80 3.09 -21.07
CA ASN A 146 3.25 3.11 -20.99
C ASN A 146 3.78 2.19 -19.88
N PHE A 147 3.07 2.07 -18.76
CA PHE A 147 3.39 1.14 -17.68
C PHE A 147 3.30 -0.31 -18.16
N VAL A 148 2.19 -0.67 -18.82
CA VAL A 148 2.01 -2.03 -19.38
C VAL A 148 3.04 -2.33 -20.45
N ILE A 149 3.29 -1.39 -21.38
CA ILE A 149 4.33 -1.56 -22.42
C ILE A 149 5.69 -1.79 -21.76
N THR A 150 6.06 -0.97 -20.77
CA THR A 150 7.33 -1.14 -20.05
C THR A 150 7.43 -2.51 -19.38
N GLY A 151 6.35 -2.95 -18.73
CA GLY A 151 6.28 -4.28 -18.12
C GLY A 151 6.49 -5.41 -19.13
N ILE A 152 5.87 -5.33 -20.32
CA ILE A 152 6.08 -6.31 -21.40
C ILE A 152 7.56 -6.33 -21.82
N PHE A 153 8.18 -5.17 -22.03
CA PHE A 153 9.60 -5.08 -22.38
C PHE A 153 10.49 -5.67 -21.27
N ALA A 154 10.20 -5.37 -20.00
CA ALA A 154 10.96 -5.90 -18.86
C ALA A 154 10.82 -7.43 -18.73
N VAL A 155 9.62 -7.98 -18.86
CA VAL A 155 9.37 -9.43 -18.80
C VAL A 155 10.06 -10.16 -19.94
N VAL A 156 9.91 -9.67 -21.18
CA VAL A 156 10.56 -10.30 -22.34
C VAL A 156 12.09 -10.26 -22.21
N LEU A 157 12.64 -9.14 -21.74
CA LEU A 157 14.09 -9.00 -21.52
C LEU A 157 14.57 -9.94 -20.41
N TRP A 158 13.84 -10.02 -19.30
CA TRP A 158 14.20 -10.88 -18.16
C TRP A 158 14.16 -12.36 -18.54
N ILE A 159 13.08 -12.83 -19.17
CA ILE A 159 12.97 -14.21 -19.66
C ILE A 159 14.11 -14.53 -20.65
N GLY A 160 14.42 -13.60 -21.56
CA GLY A 160 15.52 -13.78 -22.50
C GLY A 160 16.88 -13.95 -21.80
N ILE A 161 17.16 -13.14 -20.79
CA ILE A 161 18.40 -13.24 -19.99
C ILE A 161 18.42 -14.52 -19.16
N GLU A 162 17.29 -14.89 -18.54
CA GLU A 162 17.15 -16.12 -17.77
C GLU A 162 17.43 -17.36 -18.62
N ILE A 163 16.86 -17.44 -19.83
CA ILE A 163 17.12 -18.55 -20.76
C ILE A 163 18.62 -18.62 -21.12
N ILE A 164 19.25 -17.48 -21.39
CA ILE A 164 20.70 -17.42 -21.70
C ILE A 164 21.51 -17.91 -20.50
N LEU A 165 21.25 -17.39 -19.30
CA LEU A 165 21.96 -17.78 -18.08
C LEU A 165 21.77 -19.26 -17.76
N ALA A 166 20.54 -19.78 -17.87
CA ALA A 166 20.24 -21.20 -17.67
C ALA A 166 20.96 -22.08 -18.69
N THR A 167 20.99 -21.67 -19.96
CA THR A 167 21.69 -22.41 -21.03
C THR A 167 23.20 -22.42 -20.78
N VAL A 168 23.79 -21.29 -20.40
CA VAL A 168 25.22 -21.20 -20.07
C VAL A 168 25.54 -22.08 -18.87
N ASN A 169 24.74 -22.03 -17.81
CA ASN A 169 24.90 -22.89 -16.64
C ASN A 169 24.87 -24.38 -17.03
N TYR A 170 23.89 -24.77 -17.83
CA TYR A 170 23.73 -26.16 -18.27
C TYR A 170 24.87 -26.65 -19.19
N LEU A 171 25.36 -25.81 -20.11
CA LEU A 171 26.36 -26.21 -21.10
C LEU A 171 27.79 -26.20 -20.56
N PHE A 172 28.12 -25.29 -19.64
CA PHE A 172 29.50 -25.02 -19.25
C PHE A 172 29.81 -25.28 -17.77
N PHE A 173 28.81 -25.49 -16.92
CA PHE A 173 29.00 -25.63 -15.47
C PHE A 173 28.31 -26.87 -14.90
N TYR A 174 28.85 -27.41 -13.81
CA TYR A 174 28.24 -28.54 -13.11
C TYR A 174 27.06 -28.05 -12.25
N SER A 175 25.97 -28.83 -12.25
CA SER A 175 24.75 -28.56 -11.48
C SER A 175 25.04 -28.33 -9.99
N GLY A 176 24.88 -27.09 -9.52
CA GLY A 176 25.06 -26.74 -8.10
C GLY A 176 25.67 -25.36 -7.83
N ASP A 177 26.12 -24.62 -8.85
CA ASP A 177 26.69 -23.28 -8.63
C ASP A 177 25.61 -22.22 -8.32
N SER A 178 25.73 -21.63 -7.14
CA SER A 178 24.88 -20.52 -6.66
C SER A 178 25.08 -19.22 -7.46
N LEU A 179 26.16 -19.10 -8.24
CA LEU A 179 26.47 -17.92 -9.05
C LEU A 179 25.36 -17.61 -10.07
N PHE A 180 24.86 -18.61 -10.80
CA PHE A 180 23.83 -18.38 -11.82
C PHE A 180 22.49 -17.99 -11.20
N PHE A 181 22.15 -18.55 -10.03
CA PHE A 181 20.99 -18.11 -9.27
C PHE A 181 21.12 -16.64 -8.88
N ARG A 182 22.27 -16.21 -8.33
CA ARG A 182 22.54 -14.80 -7.99
C ARG A 182 22.48 -13.88 -9.20
N LEU A 183 23.08 -14.27 -10.34
CA LEU A 183 23.00 -13.49 -11.59
C LEU A 183 21.56 -13.35 -12.11
N THR A 184 20.74 -14.39 -11.97
CA THR A 184 19.31 -14.32 -12.31
C THR A 184 18.59 -13.32 -11.39
N THR A 185 18.87 -13.32 -10.08
CA THR A 185 18.31 -12.34 -9.14
C THR A 185 18.75 -10.91 -9.46
N TYR A 186 20.04 -10.68 -9.73
CA TYR A 186 20.55 -9.33 -10.02
C TYR A 186 20.07 -8.82 -11.37
N SER A 187 19.97 -9.68 -12.38
CA SER A 187 19.38 -9.30 -13.65
C SER A 187 17.91 -8.91 -13.49
N PHE A 188 17.14 -9.65 -12.67
CA PHE A 188 15.76 -9.27 -12.34
C PHE A 188 15.68 -7.87 -11.71
N TRP A 189 16.44 -7.61 -10.64
CA TRP A 189 16.45 -6.30 -9.97
C TRP A 189 16.90 -5.17 -10.89
N PHE A 190 17.96 -5.37 -11.67
CA PHE A 190 18.42 -4.37 -12.64
C PHE A 190 17.33 -4.06 -13.68
N ILE A 191 16.67 -5.10 -14.19
CA ILE A 191 15.65 -4.95 -15.24
C ILE A 191 14.41 -4.23 -14.71
N THR A 192 13.95 -4.57 -13.51
CA THR A 192 12.75 -3.96 -12.93
C THR A 192 13.02 -2.52 -12.44
N GLU A 193 14.12 -2.31 -11.73
CA GLU A 193 14.40 -1.04 -11.06
C GLU A 193 15.08 -0.01 -11.97
N VAL A 194 16.11 -0.42 -12.70
CA VAL A 194 16.93 0.53 -13.48
C VAL A 194 16.38 0.64 -14.90
N PHE A 195 16.32 -0.48 -15.62
CA PHE A 195 15.83 -0.49 -17.00
C PHE A 195 14.35 -0.13 -17.07
N GLY A 196 13.52 -0.77 -16.22
CA GLY A 196 12.08 -0.56 -16.15
C GLY A 196 11.72 0.87 -15.80
N ALA A 197 12.28 1.42 -14.71
CA ALA A 197 12.02 2.82 -14.36
C ALA A 197 12.49 3.78 -15.48
N SER A 198 13.69 3.58 -16.03
CA SER A 198 14.21 4.44 -17.09
C SER A 198 13.33 4.43 -18.33
N LEU A 199 12.89 3.25 -18.77
CA LEU A 199 12.02 3.08 -19.92
C LEU A 199 10.65 3.71 -19.66
N PHE A 200 10.01 3.39 -18.53
CA PHE A 200 8.71 3.94 -18.16
C PHE A 200 8.72 5.47 -18.15
N LEU A 201 9.69 6.05 -17.43
CA LEU A 201 9.82 7.51 -17.30
C LEU A 201 10.09 8.20 -18.65
N SER A 202 10.80 7.53 -19.57
CA SER A 202 11.04 8.05 -20.92
C SER A 202 9.78 8.10 -21.80
N LEU A 203 8.82 7.20 -21.57
CA LEU A 203 7.61 7.07 -22.38
C LEU A 203 6.49 8.03 -21.96
N LEU A 204 6.57 8.57 -20.73
CA LEU A 204 5.57 9.49 -20.19
C LEU A 204 5.36 10.71 -21.10
N LYS A 205 4.10 11.13 -21.26
CA LYS A 205 3.78 12.40 -21.91
C LYS A 205 4.17 13.57 -21.01
N LYS A 206 4.48 14.73 -21.60
CA LYS A 206 4.76 15.92 -20.80
C LYS A 206 3.44 16.48 -20.24
N PRO A 207 3.44 17.09 -19.05
CA PRO A 207 2.22 17.60 -18.43
C PRO A 207 1.47 18.69 -19.23
N ASN A 208 2.13 19.28 -20.23
CA ASN A 208 1.56 20.32 -21.10
C ASN A 208 1.21 19.83 -22.51
N ASP A 209 1.49 18.56 -22.86
CA ASP A 209 1.13 18.00 -24.17
C ASP A 209 -0.38 18.10 -24.41
N ASN A 210 -0.79 18.32 -25.67
CA ASN A 210 -2.19 18.19 -26.07
C ASN A 210 -2.49 16.71 -26.29
N LEU A 211 -3.42 16.16 -25.51
CA LEU A 211 -3.83 14.76 -25.56
C LEU A 211 -5.28 14.60 -26.06
N GLU A 212 -5.88 15.63 -26.64
CA GLU A 212 -7.20 15.53 -27.27
C GLU A 212 -7.24 14.42 -28.33
N ASN A 213 -6.19 14.31 -29.13
CA ASN A 213 -6.04 13.28 -30.17
C ASN A 213 -5.26 12.05 -29.69
N TYR A 214 -5.03 11.89 -28.38
CA TYR A 214 -4.40 10.68 -27.87
C TYR A 214 -5.32 9.48 -28.11
N GLU A 215 -4.79 8.49 -28.82
CA GLU A 215 -5.45 7.21 -29.05
C GLU A 215 -4.91 6.17 -28.08
N PHE A 216 -5.82 5.64 -27.26
CA PHE A 216 -5.51 4.52 -26.39
C PHE A 216 -5.31 3.26 -27.24
N PRO A 217 -4.33 2.40 -26.93
CA PRO A 217 -4.08 1.19 -27.70
C PRO A 217 -5.34 0.33 -27.86
N PHE A 218 -5.68 0.02 -29.10
CA PHE A 218 -6.90 -0.72 -29.45
C PHE A 218 -7.02 -2.05 -28.69
N ILE A 219 -5.91 -2.77 -28.52
CA ILE A 219 -5.88 -4.05 -27.78
C ILE A 219 -6.30 -3.89 -26.32
N PHE A 220 -5.90 -2.79 -25.66
CA PHE A 220 -6.30 -2.53 -24.27
C PHE A 220 -7.78 -2.16 -24.19
N ASN A 221 -8.31 -1.44 -25.18
CA ASN A 221 -9.74 -1.16 -25.25
C ASN A 221 -10.55 -2.46 -25.39
N LEU A 222 -10.12 -3.37 -26.28
CA LEU A 222 -10.75 -4.69 -26.43
C LEU A 222 -10.68 -5.50 -25.13
N LEU A 223 -9.50 -5.53 -24.50
CA LEU A 223 -9.29 -6.24 -23.23
C LEU A 223 -10.24 -5.72 -22.15
N ILE A 224 -10.34 -4.40 -21.99
CA ILE A 224 -11.23 -3.81 -20.99
C ILE A 224 -12.70 -4.14 -21.30
N LYS A 225 -13.12 -3.99 -22.55
CA LYS A 225 -14.52 -4.19 -22.96
C LYS A 225 -14.98 -5.64 -22.87
N PHE A 226 -14.17 -6.58 -23.37
CA PHE A 226 -14.59 -7.97 -23.58
C PHE A 226 -14.08 -8.93 -22.50
N VAL A 227 -13.12 -8.53 -21.68
CA VAL A 227 -12.57 -9.39 -20.62
C VAL A 227 -12.79 -8.75 -19.25
N ILE A 228 -12.24 -7.55 -19.03
CA ILE A 228 -12.19 -6.98 -17.67
C ILE A 228 -13.58 -6.60 -17.16
N ILE A 229 -14.37 -5.85 -17.93
CA ILE A 229 -15.72 -5.45 -17.50
C ILE A 229 -16.63 -6.67 -17.30
N PRO A 230 -16.70 -7.65 -18.22
CA PRO A 230 -17.44 -8.88 -17.98
C PRO A 230 -17.02 -9.63 -16.71
N LEU A 231 -15.71 -9.73 -16.43
CA LEU A 231 -15.22 -10.33 -15.18
C LEU A 231 -15.67 -9.55 -13.94
N ILE A 232 -15.64 -8.21 -13.99
CA ILE A 232 -16.16 -7.37 -12.90
C ILE A 232 -17.65 -7.64 -12.68
N ILE A 233 -18.45 -7.73 -13.75
CA ILE A 233 -19.90 -8.02 -13.66
C ILE A 233 -20.15 -9.41 -13.04
N ILE A 234 -19.43 -10.44 -13.51
CA ILE A 234 -19.54 -11.80 -12.95
C ILE A 234 -19.17 -11.80 -11.48
N TYR A 235 -18.06 -11.15 -11.12
CA TYR A 235 -17.59 -11.05 -9.73
C TYR A 235 -18.60 -10.29 -8.85
N THR A 236 -19.23 -9.24 -9.39
CA THR A 236 -20.33 -8.53 -8.72
C THR A 236 -21.46 -9.51 -8.39
N GLY A 237 -21.87 -10.34 -9.37
CA GLY A 237 -22.87 -11.39 -9.16
C GLY A 237 -22.47 -12.38 -8.07
N VAL A 238 -21.22 -12.84 -8.05
CA VAL A 238 -20.70 -13.72 -6.98
C VAL A 238 -20.79 -13.05 -5.60
N LEU A 239 -20.41 -11.78 -5.49
CA LEU A 239 -20.54 -11.03 -4.24
C LEU A 239 -21.99 -10.88 -3.78
N TYR A 240 -22.94 -10.68 -4.70
CA TYR A 240 -24.36 -10.63 -4.38
C TYR A 240 -24.93 -11.97 -3.94
N ILE A 241 -24.56 -13.07 -4.60
CA ILE A 241 -24.95 -14.43 -4.18
C ILE A 241 -24.41 -14.70 -2.77
N TYR A 242 -23.15 -14.32 -2.53
CA TYR A 242 -22.55 -14.45 -1.21
C TYR A 242 -23.27 -13.58 -0.18
N MET A 243 -23.59 -12.32 -0.49
CA MET A 243 -24.35 -11.43 0.38
C MET A 243 -25.73 -12.02 0.72
N ALA A 244 -26.43 -12.59 -0.26
CA ALA A 244 -27.69 -13.30 -0.03
C ALA A 244 -27.51 -14.51 0.89
N LYS A 245 -26.45 -15.31 0.70
CA LYS A 245 -26.12 -16.43 1.59
C LYS A 245 -25.94 -15.97 3.03
N VAL A 246 -25.26 -14.84 3.28
CA VAL A 246 -25.07 -14.27 4.62
C VAL A 246 -26.39 -13.82 5.24
N ILE A 247 -27.25 -13.17 4.46
CA ILE A 247 -28.56 -12.71 4.94
C ILE A 247 -29.45 -13.91 5.31
N ILE A 248 -29.44 -14.98 4.50
CA ILE A 248 -30.23 -16.18 4.76
C ILE A 248 -29.67 -16.98 5.94
N SER A 249 -28.35 -17.17 5.99
CA SER A 249 -27.73 -17.94 7.08
C SER A 249 -27.77 -17.20 8.41
N MET A 250 -27.92 -15.86 8.39
CA MET A 250 -27.74 -14.97 9.54
C MET A 250 -26.38 -15.16 10.24
N HIS A 251 -25.43 -15.78 9.54
CA HIS A 251 -24.09 -16.08 10.01
C HIS A 251 -23.09 -15.41 9.08
N LEU A 252 -22.45 -14.37 9.59
CA LEU A 252 -21.40 -13.65 8.89
C LEU A 252 -20.10 -14.47 8.92
N PRO A 253 -19.59 -14.95 7.78
CA PRO A 253 -18.35 -15.69 7.76
C PRO A 253 -17.16 -14.78 8.11
N LYS A 254 -16.09 -15.39 8.62
CA LYS A 254 -14.97 -14.69 9.25
C LYS A 254 -14.25 -13.75 8.27
N GLY A 255 -14.49 -12.43 8.35
CA GLY A 255 -13.61 -11.35 7.85
C GLY A 255 -13.41 -11.21 6.33
N LEU A 256 -13.71 -12.26 5.56
CA LEU A 256 -13.39 -12.40 4.15
C LEU A 256 -14.08 -11.33 3.28
N ILE A 257 -15.37 -11.09 3.54
CA ILE A 257 -16.24 -10.21 2.75
C ILE A 257 -15.62 -8.83 2.57
N SER A 258 -15.07 -8.30 3.66
CA SER A 258 -14.61 -6.93 3.66
C SER A 258 -13.43 -6.71 2.72
N HIS A 259 -12.50 -7.66 2.70
CA HIS A 259 -11.35 -7.58 1.81
C HIS A 259 -11.75 -7.84 0.35
N LEU A 260 -12.67 -8.77 0.10
CA LEU A 260 -13.18 -9.06 -1.23
C LEU A 260 -13.86 -7.82 -1.85
N VAL A 261 -14.78 -7.18 -1.11
CA VAL A 261 -15.47 -5.97 -1.58
C VAL A 261 -14.48 -4.81 -1.76
N LEU A 262 -13.52 -4.64 -0.85
CA LEU A 262 -12.54 -3.56 -0.91
C LEU A 262 -11.69 -3.62 -2.19
N TRP A 263 -11.05 -4.76 -2.47
CA TRP A 263 -10.18 -4.90 -3.64
C TRP A 263 -10.97 -4.81 -4.95
N TYR A 264 -12.14 -5.46 -5.02
CA TYR A 264 -13.03 -5.37 -6.17
C TYR A 264 -13.45 -3.93 -6.48
N THR A 265 -13.85 -3.19 -5.45
CA THR A 265 -14.33 -1.81 -5.63
C THR A 265 -13.17 -0.89 -5.99
N ALA A 266 -12.00 -1.04 -5.37
CA ALA A 266 -10.81 -0.26 -5.68
C ALA A 266 -10.34 -0.48 -7.12
N PHE A 267 -10.27 -1.74 -7.56
CA PHE A 267 -9.92 -2.08 -8.94
C PHE A 267 -10.94 -1.51 -9.94
N SER A 268 -12.22 -1.58 -9.61
CA SER A 268 -13.27 -1.03 -10.46
C SER A 268 -13.25 0.50 -10.53
N VAL A 269 -12.92 1.20 -9.44
CA VAL A 269 -12.67 2.66 -9.48
C VAL A 269 -11.57 2.99 -10.47
N PHE A 270 -10.48 2.23 -10.47
CA PHE A 270 -9.40 2.38 -11.44
C PHE A 270 -9.88 2.13 -12.88
N MET A 271 -10.68 1.08 -13.11
CA MET A 271 -11.27 0.81 -14.42
C MET A 271 -12.21 1.92 -14.89
N MET A 272 -13.01 2.50 -13.98
CA MET A 272 -13.89 3.63 -14.29
C MET A 272 -13.11 4.86 -14.79
N ILE A 273 -11.91 5.11 -14.23
CA ILE A 273 -11.01 6.15 -14.73
C ILE A 273 -10.59 5.85 -16.17
N LEU A 274 -10.11 4.62 -16.42
CA LEU A 274 -9.60 4.23 -17.74
C LEU A 274 -10.68 4.25 -18.84
N ILE A 275 -11.93 3.91 -18.53
CA ILE A 275 -12.98 3.87 -19.56
C ILE A 275 -13.63 5.23 -19.84
N THR A 276 -13.43 6.22 -18.97
CA THR A 276 -14.13 7.51 -19.03
C THR A 276 -14.02 8.19 -20.40
N PRO A 277 -12.86 8.23 -21.09
CA PRO A 277 -12.76 8.82 -22.43
C PRO A 277 -13.60 8.13 -23.51
N PHE A 278 -14.02 6.88 -23.30
CA PHE A 278 -14.80 6.12 -24.28
C PHE A 278 -16.31 6.24 -24.08
N THR A 279 -16.79 6.75 -22.94
CA THR A 279 -18.23 6.79 -22.63
C THR A 279 -19.01 7.70 -23.56
N GLN A 280 -18.36 8.67 -24.22
CA GLN A 280 -19.01 9.52 -25.21
C GLN A 280 -19.26 8.80 -26.55
N LYS A 281 -18.48 7.76 -26.85
CA LYS A 281 -18.50 7.06 -28.16
C LYS A 281 -19.20 5.69 -28.07
N ASP A 282 -19.24 5.09 -26.90
CA ASP A 282 -19.71 3.72 -26.70
C ASP A 282 -20.64 3.60 -25.49
N LYS A 283 -21.91 3.31 -25.78
CA LYS A 283 -22.97 3.16 -24.77
C LYS A 283 -22.69 2.04 -23.77
N PHE A 284 -21.88 1.04 -24.12
CA PHE A 284 -21.52 -0.04 -23.18
C PHE A 284 -20.70 0.51 -22.01
N PHE A 285 -19.67 1.32 -22.31
CA PHE A 285 -18.85 1.96 -21.27
C PHE A 285 -19.64 3.01 -20.50
N GLU A 286 -20.50 3.76 -21.19
CA GLU A 286 -21.40 4.73 -20.55
C GLU A 286 -22.30 4.05 -19.51
N ASN A 287 -22.99 2.97 -19.91
CA ASN A 287 -23.86 2.22 -19.02
C ASN A 287 -23.09 1.63 -17.83
N PHE A 288 -21.95 0.99 -18.08
CA PHE A 288 -21.13 0.45 -17.00
C PHE A 288 -20.74 1.56 -16.00
N LYS A 289 -20.22 2.70 -16.46
CA LYS A 289 -19.84 3.82 -15.60
C LYS A 289 -21.04 4.39 -14.81
N LYS A 290 -22.22 4.45 -15.43
CA LYS A 290 -23.45 4.96 -14.83
C LYS A 290 -24.00 4.05 -13.74
N TYR A 291 -24.06 2.73 -13.98
CA TYR A 291 -24.73 1.79 -13.09
C TYR A 291 -23.81 1.16 -12.04
N PHE A 292 -22.52 1.01 -12.33
CA PHE A 292 -21.56 0.39 -11.42
C PHE A 292 -21.57 0.98 -9.99
N PRO A 293 -21.62 2.31 -9.80
CA PRO A 293 -21.71 2.89 -8.45
C PRO A 293 -22.93 2.40 -7.64
N TYR A 294 -24.09 2.28 -8.29
CA TYR A 294 -25.32 1.85 -7.63
C TYR A 294 -25.27 0.38 -7.19
N PHE A 295 -24.61 -0.49 -7.97
CA PHE A 295 -24.40 -1.89 -7.57
C PHE A 295 -23.31 -2.05 -6.51
N SER A 296 -22.32 -1.14 -6.47
CA SER A 296 -21.24 -1.21 -5.49
C SER A 296 -21.67 -0.73 -4.11
N ILE A 297 -22.57 0.25 -4.01
CA ILE A 297 -23.00 0.83 -2.73
C ILE A 297 -23.59 -0.23 -1.77
N PRO A 298 -24.53 -1.11 -2.16
CA PRO A 298 -25.04 -2.17 -1.28
C PRO A 298 -23.94 -3.12 -0.78
N LEU A 299 -23.00 -3.49 -1.66
CA LEU A 299 -21.86 -4.34 -1.31
C LEU A 299 -20.92 -3.65 -0.31
N ILE A 300 -20.66 -2.36 -0.51
CA ILE A 300 -19.91 -1.51 0.41
C ILE A 300 -20.60 -1.46 1.79
N PHE A 301 -21.92 -1.31 1.84
CA PHE A 301 -22.66 -1.35 3.10
C PHE A 301 -22.59 -2.71 3.80
N ALA A 302 -22.68 -3.81 3.04
CA ALA A 302 -22.47 -5.15 3.58
C ALA A 302 -21.06 -5.32 4.17
N SER A 303 -20.04 -4.78 3.47
CA SER A 303 -18.66 -4.74 3.95
C SER A 303 -18.54 -3.90 5.24
N LEU A 304 -19.15 -2.72 5.29
CA LEU A 304 -19.15 -1.88 6.50
C LEU A 304 -19.78 -2.62 7.68
N PHE A 305 -20.95 -3.24 7.48
CA PHE A 305 -21.61 -4.02 8.52
C PHE A 305 -20.70 -5.14 9.05
N ALA A 306 -20.02 -5.85 8.16
CA ALA A 306 -19.11 -6.92 8.52
C ALA A 306 -17.94 -6.44 9.40
N VAL A 307 -17.34 -5.31 9.04
CA VAL A 307 -16.23 -4.72 9.82
C VAL A 307 -16.74 -4.14 11.13
N PHE A 308 -17.90 -3.47 11.13
CA PHE A 308 -18.47 -2.91 12.35
C PHE A 308 -18.75 -3.98 13.41
N GLN A 309 -19.31 -5.13 13.02
CA GLN A 309 -19.53 -6.25 13.93
C GLN A 309 -18.21 -6.72 14.60
N ARG A 310 -17.13 -6.81 13.82
CA ARG A 310 -15.79 -7.15 14.33
C ARG A 310 -15.25 -6.08 15.28
N THR A 311 -15.37 -4.81 14.92
CA THR A 311 -14.91 -3.71 15.78
C THR A 311 -15.70 -3.60 17.08
N TYR A 312 -16.99 -3.97 17.06
CA TYR A 312 -17.81 -4.04 18.26
C TYR A 312 -17.34 -5.16 19.21
N GLN A 313 -17.03 -6.34 18.67
CA GLN A 313 -16.59 -7.49 19.45
C GLN A 313 -15.16 -7.37 20.00
N TYR A 314 -14.22 -6.90 19.17
CA TYR A 314 -12.78 -6.98 19.45
C TYR A 314 -12.10 -5.60 19.58
N GLY A 315 -12.86 -4.51 19.48
CA GLY A 315 -12.31 -3.17 19.39
C GLY A 315 -11.68 -2.87 18.02
N ILE A 316 -11.25 -1.62 17.85
CA ILE A 316 -10.55 -1.16 16.65
C ILE A 316 -9.07 -1.51 16.80
N THR A 317 -8.52 -2.18 15.78
CA THR A 317 -7.08 -2.39 15.57
C THR A 317 -6.63 -1.61 14.35
N GLU A 318 -5.33 -1.42 14.15
CA GLU A 318 -4.80 -0.69 12.99
C GLU A 318 -5.28 -1.28 11.65
N ASN A 319 -5.22 -2.60 11.47
CA ASN A 319 -5.71 -3.26 10.24
C ASN A 319 -7.19 -2.98 9.99
N ARG A 320 -8.05 -3.06 11.02
CA ARG A 320 -9.48 -2.77 10.88
C ARG A 320 -9.73 -1.30 10.58
N TYR A 321 -8.91 -0.40 11.13
CA TYR A 321 -8.95 1.02 10.83
C TYR A 321 -8.63 1.29 9.35
N TYR A 322 -7.55 0.70 8.81
CA TYR A 322 -7.17 0.87 7.40
C TYR A 322 -8.25 0.34 6.45
N VAL A 323 -8.89 -0.77 6.80
CA VAL A 323 -10.04 -1.29 6.06
C VAL A 323 -11.22 -0.30 6.12
N LEU A 324 -11.58 0.22 7.30
CA LEU A 324 -12.67 1.18 7.46
C LEU A 324 -12.45 2.46 6.63
N ILE A 325 -11.30 3.10 6.76
CA ILE A 325 -11.01 4.34 6.03
C ILE A 325 -11.02 4.11 4.51
N SER A 326 -10.53 2.95 4.06
CA SER A 326 -10.58 2.55 2.65
C SER A 326 -12.01 2.34 2.16
N ILE A 327 -12.87 1.67 2.93
CA ILE A 327 -14.28 1.48 2.56
C ILE A 327 -15.03 2.81 2.51
N PHE A 328 -14.80 3.71 3.48
CA PHE A 328 -15.37 5.05 3.44
C PHE A 328 -14.88 5.86 2.23
N TRP A 329 -13.60 5.76 1.90
CA TRP A 329 -13.04 6.38 0.69
C TRP A 329 -13.68 5.81 -0.59
N LEU A 330 -13.86 4.49 -0.67
CA LEU A 330 -14.51 3.85 -1.81
C LEU A 330 -16.00 4.25 -1.94
N LEU A 331 -16.71 4.36 -0.81
CA LEU A 331 -18.07 4.90 -0.78
C LEU A 331 -18.10 6.33 -1.32
N PHE A 332 -17.15 7.17 -0.87
CA PHE A 332 -16.98 8.53 -1.36
C PHE A 332 -16.70 8.55 -2.87
N CYS A 333 -15.85 7.67 -3.40
CA CYS A 333 -15.62 7.52 -4.83
C CYS A 333 -16.90 7.17 -5.60
N MET A 334 -17.74 6.26 -5.10
CA MET A 334 -19.03 5.95 -5.71
C MET A 334 -19.95 7.19 -5.78
N ILE A 335 -20.01 7.97 -4.70
CA ILE A 335 -20.76 9.23 -4.66
C ILE A 335 -20.19 10.25 -5.65
N LEU A 336 -18.87 10.39 -5.74
CA LEU A 336 -18.22 11.27 -6.72
C LEU A 336 -18.62 10.91 -8.16
N TYR A 337 -18.62 9.61 -8.49
CA TYR A 337 -19.02 9.16 -9.82
C TYR A 337 -20.49 9.41 -10.12
N ILE A 338 -21.39 9.17 -9.15
CA ILE A 338 -22.83 9.48 -9.30
C ILE A 338 -23.03 10.99 -9.55
N ARG A 339 -22.24 11.83 -8.89
CA ARG A 339 -22.29 13.29 -9.05
C ARG A 339 -21.51 13.81 -10.26
N ASN A 340 -20.99 12.94 -11.12
CA ASN A 340 -20.15 13.28 -12.27
C ASN A 340 -18.97 14.21 -11.91
N MET A 341 -18.38 14.02 -10.73
CA MET A 341 -17.24 14.81 -10.27
C MET A 341 -15.94 14.37 -10.93
N ASN A 342 -14.97 15.30 -10.98
CA ASN A 342 -13.69 15.09 -11.65
C ASN A 342 -12.84 14.00 -10.98
N VAL A 343 -12.07 13.25 -11.78
CA VAL A 343 -11.10 12.24 -11.31
C VAL A 343 -10.06 12.81 -10.32
N THR A 344 -9.76 14.11 -10.37
CA THR A 344 -8.90 14.78 -9.39
C THR A 344 -9.42 14.64 -7.96
N GLY A 345 -10.75 14.60 -7.78
CA GLY A 345 -11.38 14.42 -6.47
C GLY A 345 -11.06 13.05 -5.85
N VAL A 346 -10.96 12.00 -6.67
CA VAL A 346 -10.59 10.64 -6.23
C VAL A 346 -9.18 10.60 -5.68
N PHE A 347 -8.22 11.20 -6.38
CA PHE A 347 -6.82 11.24 -5.94
C PHE A 347 -6.60 12.16 -4.74
N ILE A 348 -7.24 13.33 -4.71
CA ILE A 348 -7.13 14.26 -3.57
C ILE A 348 -7.71 13.61 -2.31
N SER A 349 -8.88 12.98 -2.39
CA SER A 349 -9.46 12.30 -1.23
C SER A 349 -8.61 11.11 -0.77
N LEU A 350 -7.96 10.38 -1.70
CA LEU A 350 -7.05 9.29 -1.33
C LEU A 350 -5.82 9.81 -0.57
N ILE A 351 -5.21 10.91 -1.01
CA ILE A 351 -4.11 11.57 -0.27
C ILE A 351 -4.58 11.99 1.12
N ILE A 352 -5.77 12.58 1.24
CA ILE A 352 -6.34 12.97 2.53
C ILE A 352 -6.51 11.74 3.43
N CYS A 353 -6.96 10.60 2.89
CA CYS A 353 -7.05 9.35 3.65
C CYS A 353 -5.69 8.90 4.19
N PHE A 354 -4.63 8.91 3.37
CA PHE A 354 -3.27 8.60 3.84
C PHE A 354 -2.77 9.56 4.92
N ILE A 355 -3.05 10.86 4.77
CA ILE A 355 -2.68 11.87 5.76
C ILE A 355 -3.40 11.60 7.08
N ILE A 356 -4.72 11.42 7.04
CA ILE A 356 -5.55 11.16 8.23
C ILE A 356 -5.08 9.88 8.92
N SER A 357 -4.85 8.80 8.16
CA SER A 357 -4.54 7.49 8.72
C SER A 357 -3.20 7.43 9.46
N VAL A 358 -2.27 8.35 9.20
CA VAL A 358 -0.91 8.27 9.76
C VAL A 358 -0.49 9.53 10.52
N TYR A 359 -0.72 10.72 9.97
CA TYR A 359 -0.12 11.96 10.48
C TYR A 359 -1.03 12.79 11.39
N THR A 360 -2.30 12.40 11.55
CA THR A 360 -3.27 13.18 12.35
C THR A 360 -3.54 12.55 13.72
N PRO A 361 -4.15 13.28 14.67
CA PRO A 361 -4.64 12.69 15.93
C PRO A 361 -5.65 11.55 15.72
N LEU A 362 -6.28 11.48 14.55
CA LEU A 362 -7.20 10.41 14.15
C LEU A 362 -6.50 9.24 13.45
N SER A 363 -5.17 9.16 13.49
CA SER A 363 -4.38 8.08 12.86
C SER A 363 -4.76 6.70 13.39
N ALA A 364 -4.46 5.68 12.59
CA ALA A 364 -4.72 4.28 12.92
C ALA A 364 -4.13 3.93 14.29
N LYS A 365 -2.87 4.31 14.53
CA LYS A 365 -2.15 4.12 15.79
C LYS A 365 -2.83 4.80 16.98
N ASN A 366 -3.30 6.03 16.85
CA ASN A 366 -3.94 6.74 17.97
C ASN A 366 -5.32 6.17 18.28
N VAL A 367 -6.12 5.88 17.25
CA VAL A 367 -7.48 5.36 17.41
C VAL A 367 -7.47 3.91 17.92
N SER A 368 -6.56 3.06 17.42
CA SER A 368 -6.40 1.68 17.89
C SER A 368 -6.02 1.66 19.38
N ASN A 369 -4.99 2.42 19.76
CA ASN A 369 -4.51 2.52 21.14
C ASN A 369 -5.61 3.02 22.08
N PHE A 370 -6.37 4.03 21.68
CA PHE A 370 -7.51 4.50 22.46
C PHE A 370 -8.58 3.42 22.61
N SER A 371 -8.96 2.75 21.52
CA SER A 371 -9.98 1.70 21.53
C SER A 371 -9.59 0.52 22.44
N GLN A 372 -8.35 0.03 22.32
CA GLN A 372 -7.85 -1.08 23.12
C GLN A 372 -7.68 -0.68 24.59
N SER A 373 -7.24 0.56 24.88
CA SER A 373 -7.19 1.07 26.26
C SER A 373 -8.57 1.08 26.92
N GLN A 374 -9.61 1.54 26.20
CA GLN A 374 -10.99 1.53 26.72
C GLN A 374 -11.55 0.11 26.85
N ARG A 375 -11.17 -0.81 25.96
CA ARG A 375 -11.52 -2.23 26.05
C ARG A 375 -10.90 -2.86 27.30
N LEU A 376 -9.61 -2.63 27.55
CA LEU A 376 -8.91 -3.10 28.75
C LEU A 376 -9.58 -2.56 30.03
N LYS A 377 -9.84 -1.25 30.10
CA LYS A 377 -10.55 -0.62 31.22
C LYS A 377 -11.88 -1.31 31.51
N ARG A 378 -12.70 -1.56 30.49
CA ARG A 378 -14.00 -2.25 30.63
C ARG A 378 -13.84 -3.68 31.15
N MET A 379 -12.85 -4.43 30.66
CA MET A 379 -12.57 -5.78 31.15
C MET A 379 -12.14 -5.76 32.62
N LEU A 380 -11.21 -4.87 33.00
CA LEU A 380 -10.71 -4.79 34.37
C LEU A 380 -11.79 -4.35 35.36
N VAL A 381 -12.66 -3.39 34.99
CA VAL A 381 -13.83 -3.02 35.82
C VAL A 381 -14.79 -4.20 35.97
N LYS A 382 -15.11 -4.90 34.88
CA LYS A 382 -15.99 -6.07 34.89
C LYS A 382 -15.47 -7.17 35.83
N TYR A 383 -14.15 -7.36 35.88
CA TYR A 383 -13.51 -8.37 36.73
C TYR A 383 -13.09 -7.86 38.11
N GLY A 384 -13.48 -6.63 38.48
CA GLY A 384 -13.20 -6.05 39.79
C GLY A 384 -11.72 -5.71 40.04
N ALA A 385 -10.91 -5.65 38.98
CA ALA A 385 -9.47 -5.41 39.02
C ALA A 385 -9.09 -3.93 38.80
N LEU A 386 -10.07 -3.05 38.57
CA LEU A 386 -9.86 -1.61 38.44
C LEU A 386 -10.96 -0.84 39.19
N LYS A 387 -10.55 -0.05 40.19
CA LYS A 387 -11.44 0.85 40.95
C LYS A 387 -10.74 2.19 41.19
N ASP A 388 -11.39 3.31 40.85
CA ASP A 388 -10.85 4.67 41.02
C ASP A 388 -9.43 4.88 40.43
N GLY A 389 -9.14 4.21 39.31
CA GLY A 389 -7.83 4.25 38.65
C GLY A 389 -6.74 3.40 39.32
N LYS A 390 -7.06 2.71 40.43
CA LYS A 390 -6.17 1.76 41.11
C LYS A 390 -6.43 0.33 40.63
N ILE A 391 -5.35 -0.37 40.34
CA ILE A 391 -5.36 -1.78 39.95
C ILE A 391 -5.29 -2.65 41.20
N SER A 392 -6.10 -3.69 41.22
CA SER A 392 -6.01 -4.80 42.17
C SER A 392 -5.90 -6.12 41.42
N LYS A 393 -5.44 -7.17 42.12
CA LYS A 393 -5.38 -8.52 41.56
C LYS A 393 -6.75 -8.99 41.08
N ILE A 394 -6.77 -9.74 39.97
CA ILE A 394 -8.00 -10.36 39.49
C ILE A 394 -8.34 -11.55 40.40
N THR A 395 -9.31 -11.36 41.29
CA THR A 395 -9.76 -12.40 42.24
C THR A 395 -10.86 -13.30 41.69
N GLN A 396 -11.51 -12.90 40.59
CA GLN A 396 -12.54 -13.71 39.93
C GLN A 396 -11.92 -14.91 39.19
N LYS A 397 -12.60 -16.05 39.23
CA LYS A 397 -12.20 -17.25 38.48
C LYS A 397 -12.53 -17.07 36.99
N LEU A 398 -11.56 -16.56 36.21
CA LEU A 398 -11.68 -16.42 34.77
C LEU A 398 -11.37 -17.72 34.03
N THR A 399 -12.03 -17.93 32.87
CA THR A 399 -11.61 -18.97 31.92
C THR A 399 -10.31 -18.55 31.22
N ASN A 400 -9.53 -19.52 30.70
CA ASN A 400 -8.29 -19.21 29.97
C ASN A 400 -8.56 -18.27 28.78
N ARG A 401 -9.69 -18.42 28.09
CA ARG A 401 -10.10 -17.51 27.01
C ARG A 401 -10.29 -16.06 27.48
N GLN A 402 -10.95 -15.86 28.63
CA GLN A 402 -11.19 -14.52 29.18
C GLN A 402 -9.89 -13.88 29.68
N GLY A 403 -9.06 -14.66 30.36
CA GLY A 403 -7.74 -14.22 30.80
C GLY A 403 -6.80 -13.88 29.64
N SER A 404 -6.81 -14.69 28.59
CA SER A 404 -6.03 -14.47 27.39
C SER A 404 -6.41 -13.19 26.66
N GLN A 405 -7.71 -12.84 26.61
CA GLN A 405 -8.16 -11.56 26.06
C GLN A 405 -7.61 -10.35 26.82
N ILE A 406 -7.40 -10.46 28.14
CA ILE A 406 -6.78 -9.40 28.93
C ILE A 406 -5.30 -9.30 28.54
N HIS A 407 -4.57 -10.41 28.57
CA HIS A 407 -3.15 -10.46 28.24
C HIS A 407 -2.88 -9.91 26.83
N THR A 408 -3.58 -10.39 25.80
CA THR A 408 -3.37 -9.92 24.42
C THR A 408 -3.74 -8.46 24.22
N THR A 409 -4.72 -7.94 24.95
CA THR A 409 -5.03 -6.50 24.90
C THR A 409 -3.90 -5.67 25.54
N ILE A 410 -3.32 -6.13 26.66
CA ILE A 410 -2.19 -5.45 27.29
C ILE A 410 -0.95 -5.53 26.39
N GLN A 411 -0.66 -6.70 25.83
CA GLN A 411 0.44 -6.92 24.89
C GLN A 411 0.31 -6.00 23.68
N TYR A 412 -0.87 -5.96 23.04
CA TYR A 412 -1.14 -5.05 21.92
C TYR A 412 -0.84 -3.58 22.28
N ILE A 413 -1.26 -3.11 23.47
CA ILE A 413 -1.00 -1.73 23.92
C ILE A 413 0.49 -1.50 24.18
N SER A 414 1.21 -2.50 24.69
CA SER A 414 2.65 -2.44 24.93
C SER A 414 3.43 -2.37 23.61
N ASP A 415 3.00 -3.12 22.60
CA ASP A 415 3.68 -3.18 21.31
C ASP A 415 3.46 -1.90 20.48
N ASN A 416 2.26 -1.29 20.61
CA ASN A 416 1.85 -0.15 19.79
C ASN A 416 1.88 1.19 20.53
N SER A 417 2.11 1.20 21.84
CA SER A 417 2.12 2.41 22.69
C SER A 417 2.92 2.22 23.99
N THR A 418 2.69 3.09 24.99
CA THR A 418 3.35 3.00 26.30
C THR A 418 2.31 2.72 27.37
N ILE A 419 2.53 1.69 28.19
CA ILE A 419 1.63 1.29 29.29
C ILE A 419 1.36 2.44 30.27
N ALA A 420 2.34 3.31 30.51
CA ALA A 420 2.19 4.51 31.34
C ALA A 420 1.01 5.42 30.92
N LYS A 421 0.65 5.45 29.63
CA LYS A 421 -0.48 6.25 29.11
C LYS A 421 -1.84 5.78 29.61
N LEU A 422 -1.93 4.54 30.11
CA LEU A 422 -3.16 4.02 30.72
C LEU A 422 -3.49 4.72 32.04
N ASN A 423 -2.48 5.29 32.71
CA ASN A 423 -2.58 5.96 34.00
C ASN A 423 -3.20 5.06 35.09
N PHE A 424 -2.86 3.77 35.05
CA PHE A 424 -3.23 2.79 36.05
C PHE A 424 -2.25 2.86 37.22
N LYS A 425 -2.78 2.96 38.44
CA LYS A 425 -1.99 3.13 39.65
C LYS A 425 -1.96 1.86 40.50
N ASN A 426 -0.86 1.61 41.18
CA ASN A 426 -0.80 0.60 42.25
C ASN A 426 -1.43 1.14 43.56
N GLU A 427 -1.43 0.33 44.61
CA GLU A 427 -1.98 0.74 45.93
C GLU A 427 -1.26 1.97 46.53
N LYS A 428 0.03 2.14 46.21
CA LYS A 428 0.88 3.28 46.62
C LYS A 428 0.66 4.54 45.78
N GLY A 429 -0.15 4.47 44.71
CA GLY A 429 -0.43 5.59 43.82
C GLY A 429 0.56 5.76 42.66
N GLU A 430 1.53 4.86 42.51
CA GLU A 430 2.53 4.87 41.44
C GLU A 430 1.93 4.30 40.15
N VAL A 431 2.28 4.87 39.00
CA VAL A 431 1.73 4.47 37.70
C VAL A 431 2.50 3.27 37.14
N TYR A 432 1.79 2.24 36.68
CA TYR A 432 2.39 1.12 35.94
C TYR A 432 2.98 1.62 34.61
N SER A 433 4.27 1.37 34.39
CA SER A 433 5.02 1.87 33.23
C SER A 433 5.39 0.79 32.22
N THR A 434 5.51 -0.47 32.66
CA THR A 434 5.90 -1.60 31.81
C THR A 434 4.82 -2.68 31.74
N LEU A 435 4.87 -3.51 30.68
CA LEU A 435 4.01 -4.68 30.53
C LEU A 435 4.13 -5.62 31.73
N GLY A 436 5.36 -5.99 32.09
CA GLY A 436 5.63 -6.93 33.17
C GLY A 436 5.12 -6.45 34.53
N ASP A 437 5.22 -5.16 34.83
CA ASP A 437 4.72 -4.62 36.09
C ASP A 437 3.19 -4.65 36.16
N LEU A 438 2.51 -4.28 35.07
CA LEU A 438 1.06 -4.32 35.00
C LEU A 438 0.53 -5.75 35.07
N GLU A 439 1.18 -6.70 34.40
CA GLU A 439 0.83 -8.13 34.48
C GLU A 439 0.98 -8.68 35.90
N LYS A 440 2.08 -8.34 36.58
CA LYS A 440 2.29 -8.71 37.99
C LYS A 440 1.23 -8.09 38.91
N GLY A 441 0.88 -6.81 38.68
CA GLY A 441 -0.17 -6.13 39.44
C GLY A 441 -1.56 -6.75 39.28
N LEU A 442 -1.82 -7.35 38.11
CA LEU A 442 -3.08 -8.02 37.79
C LEU A 442 -3.11 -9.52 38.15
N ASP A 443 -1.96 -10.10 38.51
CA ASP A 443 -1.78 -11.55 38.72
C ASP A 443 -2.10 -12.38 37.47
N VAL A 444 -1.59 -11.94 36.31
CA VAL A 444 -1.78 -12.63 35.01
C VAL A 444 -1.10 -14.01 35.05
N LYS A 445 -1.87 -15.06 34.74
CA LYS A 445 -1.42 -16.46 34.78
C LYS A 445 -0.74 -16.88 33.48
N GLU A 446 0.23 -17.78 33.56
CA GLU A 446 0.91 -18.35 32.38
C GLU A 446 -0.09 -19.04 31.43
N SER A 447 -1.10 -19.74 31.99
CA SER A 447 -2.16 -20.38 31.20
C SER A 447 -3.02 -19.42 30.37
N TRP A 448 -2.97 -18.11 30.64
CA TRP A 448 -3.62 -17.07 29.83
C TRP A 448 -2.74 -16.62 28.67
N LYS A 449 -1.41 -16.67 28.85
CA LYS A 449 -0.42 -16.36 27.83
C LYS A 449 -0.35 -17.46 26.79
N ASP A 450 -0.29 -18.72 27.24
CA ASP A 450 -0.15 -19.90 26.37
C ASP A 450 -1.42 -20.21 25.56
N TYR A 451 -2.58 -19.75 26.01
CA TYR A 451 -3.86 -20.02 25.34
C TYR A 451 -3.87 -19.51 23.88
N TYR A 452 -3.10 -18.46 23.57
CA TYR A 452 -3.06 -17.85 22.24
C TYR A 452 -2.18 -18.60 21.24
N ALA A 453 -1.31 -19.52 21.68
CA ALA A 453 -0.56 -20.37 20.75
C ALA A 453 -1.48 -21.31 19.92
N TYR A 454 -2.75 -21.45 20.32
CA TYR A 454 -3.74 -22.33 19.67
C TYR A 454 -4.87 -21.62 18.90
N GLU A 455 -5.05 -20.30 19.05
CA GLU A 455 -6.07 -19.52 18.33
C GLU A 455 -5.42 -18.25 17.75
N SER A 456 -4.71 -18.37 16.62
CA SER A 456 -4.13 -17.22 15.93
C SER A 456 -5.19 -16.22 15.43
N GLU A 457 -4.80 -14.95 15.41
CA GLU A 457 -5.66 -13.78 15.18
C GLU A 457 -6.14 -13.61 13.72
N ASP A 458 -5.78 -14.55 12.85
CA ASP A 458 -6.33 -14.77 11.51
C ASP A 458 -6.70 -16.26 11.39
N GLY A 459 -7.80 -16.66 12.04
CA GLY A 459 -8.16 -18.07 12.23
C GLY A 459 -8.30 -18.93 10.97
N GLU A 460 -7.17 -19.39 10.45
CA GLU A 460 -6.98 -20.69 9.82
C GLU A 460 -6.86 -21.73 10.93
N ILE A 461 -7.88 -22.59 11.03
CA ILE A 461 -7.68 -23.90 11.60
C ILE A 461 -7.09 -24.71 10.44
N PRO A 462 -5.85 -25.24 10.50
CA PRO A 462 -5.54 -26.40 9.69
C PRO A 462 -6.46 -27.49 10.22
N GLU A 463 -7.42 -27.91 9.40
CA GLU A 463 -8.13 -29.17 9.65
C GLU A 463 -7.07 -30.21 9.96
N LYS A 464 -7.16 -30.79 11.17
CA LYS A 464 -6.44 -32.01 11.47
C LYS A 464 -6.83 -33.03 10.41
N GLN A 465 -5.88 -33.44 9.58
CA GLN A 465 -5.93 -34.74 8.90
C GLN A 465 -5.76 -35.84 9.94
#